data_AF-A0A9X8VDI5-F1
#
_entry.id   AF-A0A9X8VDI5-F1
#
_cell.length_a   1.000
_cell.length_b   1.000
_cell.length_c   1.000
_cell.angle_alpha   90.00
_cell.angle_beta   90.00
_cell.angle_gamma   90.00
#
_symmetry.space_group_name_H-M   'P 1'
#
loop_
_entity.id
_entity.type
_entity.pdbx_description
1 polymer ?
#
loop_
_entity_poly.entity_id
_entity_poly.type
_entity_poly.pdbx_seq_one_letter_code
_entity_poly.pdbx_strand_id
1 'polypeptide(L)'
;RELAQPQPRPRFTVGIFDDVTGLSLPLSDEILPQRASLEALFYGLGSDGSVSATKNNIKIIGNATPLYAQGYFVYDSKKAGGLTVSHLRVSEQPINSAYLVSQADFVGCHQLQFIDKYQMVERLKPG
;
A
#
# COMPACT_ATOMS: atom_id res chain seq x y z
N ARG A 1 -4.31 8.17 -20.76
CA ARG A 1 -3.92 9.60 -20.81
C ARG A 1 -5.09 10.46 -21.27
N GLU A 2 -5.98 10.87 -20.36
CA GLU A 2 -7.16 11.68 -20.72
C GLU A 2 -6.78 13.05 -21.30
N LEU A 3 -5.83 13.73 -20.65
CA LEU A 3 -5.36 15.07 -21.05
C LEU A 3 -4.65 15.10 -22.42
N ALA A 4 -4.24 13.94 -22.95
CA ALA A 4 -3.60 13.85 -24.26
C ALA A 4 -4.60 13.63 -25.40
N GLN A 5 -5.89 13.43 -25.08
CA GLN A 5 -6.91 13.24 -26.10
C GLN A 5 -7.20 14.56 -26.84
N PRO A 6 -7.60 14.51 -28.13
CA PRO A 6 -7.98 15.71 -28.88
C PRO A 6 -9.13 16.49 -28.23
N GLN A 7 -10.03 15.79 -27.53
CA GLN A 7 -11.15 16.38 -26.78
C GLN A 7 -11.21 15.72 -25.39
N PRO A 8 -10.43 16.21 -24.41
CA PRO A 8 -10.46 15.66 -23.06
C PRO A 8 -11.82 15.93 -22.41
N ARG A 9 -12.34 14.97 -21.65
CA ARG A 9 -13.60 15.14 -20.93
C ARG A 9 -13.48 16.29 -19.92
N PRO A 10 -14.43 17.25 -19.91
CA PRO A 10 -14.38 18.38 -18.99
C PRO A 10 -14.71 17.98 -17.55
N ARG A 11 -15.38 16.84 -17.35
CA ARG A 11 -15.73 16.27 -16.05
C ARG A 11 -15.54 14.76 -16.13
N PHE A 12 -14.88 14.20 -15.12
CA PHE A 12 -14.64 12.77 -15.01
C PHE A 12 -14.40 12.38 -13.55
N THR A 13 -14.50 11.08 -13.25
CA THR A 13 -14.15 10.49 -11.97
C THR A 13 -12.93 9.58 -12.12
N VAL A 14 -12.15 9.42 -11.06
CA VAL A 14 -10.96 8.56 -11.01
C VAL A 14 -11.02 7.71 -9.75
N GLY A 15 -10.67 6.42 -9.88
CA GLY A 15 -10.61 5.49 -8.76
C GLY A 15 -11.90 4.70 -8.48
N ILE A 16 -12.94 4.87 -9.30
CA ILE A 16 -14.17 4.08 -9.26
C ILE A 16 -14.55 3.59 -10.66
N PHE A 17 -15.35 2.54 -10.72
CA PHE A 17 -16.10 2.17 -11.93
C PHE A 17 -17.49 2.77 -11.82
N ASP A 18 -17.80 3.77 -12.66
CA ASP A 18 -19.08 4.47 -12.65
C ASP A 18 -19.89 4.05 -13.88
N ASP A 19 -20.73 3.04 -13.68
CA ASP A 19 -21.63 2.46 -14.68
C ASP A 19 -22.99 3.18 -14.77
N VAL A 20 -23.24 4.18 -13.92
CA VAL A 20 -24.48 4.96 -13.92
C VAL A 20 -24.34 6.21 -14.78
N THR A 21 -23.28 7.00 -14.57
CA THR A 21 -23.08 8.24 -15.34
C THR A 21 -21.98 8.13 -16.39
N GLY A 22 -21.21 7.04 -16.39
CA GLY A 22 -20.16 6.79 -17.39
C GLY A 22 -18.97 7.76 -17.31
N LEU A 23 -18.81 8.46 -16.17
CA LEU A 23 -17.79 9.49 -16.02
C LEU A 23 -16.42 8.93 -15.60
N SER A 24 -16.33 7.65 -15.22
CA SER A 24 -15.07 7.05 -14.80
C SER A 24 -14.06 7.00 -15.95
N LEU A 25 -12.83 7.47 -15.67
CA LEU A 25 -11.70 7.21 -16.54
C LEU A 25 -11.33 5.72 -16.49
N PRO A 26 -10.96 5.10 -17.62
CA PRO A 26 -10.41 3.75 -17.61
C PRO A 26 -9.15 3.70 -16.75
N LEU A 27 -8.99 2.62 -15.98
CA LEU A 27 -7.78 2.41 -15.19
C LEU A 27 -6.58 2.31 -16.13
N SER A 28 -5.44 2.88 -15.72
CA SER A 28 -4.19 2.73 -16.46
C SER A 28 -3.52 1.42 -16.06
N ASP A 29 -2.99 0.68 -17.02
CA ASP A 29 -2.10 -0.47 -16.78
C ASP A 29 -0.65 -0.03 -16.44
N GLU A 30 -0.37 1.29 -16.44
CA GLU A 30 0.95 1.81 -16.08
C GLU A 30 1.26 1.51 -14.60
N ILE A 31 2.27 0.67 -14.38
CA ILE A 31 2.83 0.43 -13.06
C ILE A 31 3.55 1.70 -12.60
N LEU A 32 3.19 2.20 -11.42
CA LEU A 32 3.88 3.35 -10.83
C LEU A 32 5.36 2.99 -10.59
N PRO A 33 6.31 3.87 -10.93
CA PRO A 33 7.72 3.58 -10.77
C PRO A 33 8.06 3.34 -9.30
N GLN A 34 8.55 2.14 -9.00
CA GLN A 34 9.09 1.79 -7.69
C GLN A 34 10.45 2.44 -7.52
N ARG A 35 10.54 3.36 -6.55
CA ARG A 35 11.80 4.02 -6.15
C ARG A 35 12.26 3.61 -4.76
N ALA A 36 11.44 2.83 -4.05
CA ALA A 36 11.81 2.32 -2.75
C ALA A 36 12.78 1.16 -2.93
N SER A 37 13.84 1.16 -2.11
CA SER A 37 14.79 0.05 -2.00
C SER A 37 14.14 -1.18 -1.36
N LEU A 38 13.11 -0.97 -0.54
CA LEU A 38 12.29 -2.01 0.07
C LEU A 38 10.85 -1.54 0.22
N GLU A 39 9.89 -2.36 -0.19
CA GLU A 39 8.48 -2.23 0.16
C GLU A 39 8.01 -3.49 0.90
N ALA A 40 7.38 -3.31 2.06
CA ALA A 40 6.91 -4.42 2.87
C ALA A 40 5.46 -4.23 3.33
N LEU A 41 4.74 -5.34 3.42
CA LEU A 41 3.38 -5.42 3.96
C LEU A 41 3.39 -6.30 5.21
N PHE A 42 2.72 -5.86 6.27
CA PHE A 42 2.53 -6.67 7.48
C PHE A 42 1.04 -6.78 7.79
N TYR A 43 0.53 -8.00 7.74
CA TYR A 43 -0.85 -8.36 8.04
C TYR A 43 -0.95 -8.82 9.49
N GLY A 44 -1.65 -8.05 10.31
CA GLY A 44 -1.83 -8.30 11.74
C GLY A 44 -3.28 -8.16 12.18
N LEU A 45 -3.58 -8.57 13.39
CA LEU A 45 -4.87 -8.41 14.04
C LEU A 45 -4.90 -7.11 14.85
N GLY A 46 -6.05 -6.44 14.88
CA GLY A 46 -6.30 -5.34 15.81
C GLY A 46 -5.96 -5.76 17.24
N SER A 47 -5.03 -5.03 17.86
CA SER A 47 -4.49 -5.25 19.21
C SER A 47 -3.42 -6.35 19.37
N ASP A 48 -2.88 -6.93 18.30
CA ASP A 48 -1.79 -7.93 18.42
C ASP A 48 -0.36 -7.33 18.48
N GLY A 49 -0.25 -6.00 18.36
CA GLY A 49 1.03 -5.28 18.43
C GLY A 49 1.75 -5.11 17.09
N SER A 50 1.27 -5.70 15.99
CA SER A 50 1.91 -5.64 14.66
C SER A 50 2.16 -4.21 14.19
N VAL A 51 1.15 -3.35 14.29
CA VAL A 51 1.24 -1.93 13.92
C VAL A 51 2.30 -1.20 14.74
N SER A 52 2.33 -1.43 16.05
CA SER A 52 3.29 -0.79 16.96
C SER A 52 4.72 -1.25 16.67
N ALA A 53 4.91 -2.54 16.38
CA ALA A 53 6.19 -3.09 15.95
C ALA A 53 6.66 -2.46 14.64
N THR A 54 5.80 -2.36 13.62
CA THR A 54 6.17 -1.72 12.35
C THR A 54 6.48 -0.22 12.52
N LYS A 55 5.74 0.52 13.37
CA LYS A 55 6.08 1.90 13.74
C LYS A 55 7.46 2.00 14.38
N ASN A 56 7.80 1.05 15.24
CA ASN A 56 9.12 0.99 15.86
C ASN A 56 10.22 0.71 14.84
N ASN A 57 9.99 -0.21 13.90
CA ASN A 57 10.93 -0.50 12.81
C ASN A 57 11.21 0.75 11.97
N ILE A 58 10.19 1.55 11.64
CA ILE A 58 10.38 2.82 10.91
C ILE A 58 11.28 3.77 11.69
N LYS A 59 11.06 3.90 13.00
CA LYS A 59 11.89 4.75 13.86
C LYS A 59 13.34 4.25 13.92
N ILE A 60 13.54 2.95 14.08
CA ILE A 60 14.87 2.34 14.11
C ILE A 60 15.59 2.60 12.78
N ILE A 61 14.94 2.32 11.65
CA ILE A 61 15.53 2.53 10.32
C ILE A 61 15.86 4.01 10.11
N GLY A 62 14.91 4.91 10.36
CA GLY A 62 15.10 6.35 10.15
C GLY A 62 16.12 7.00 11.09
N ASN A 63 16.37 6.42 12.28
CA ASN A 63 17.35 6.95 13.23
C ASN A 63 18.73 6.30 13.13
N ALA A 64 18.80 5.03 12.71
CA ALA A 64 20.04 4.24 12.67
C ALA A 64 20.69 4.18 11.28
N THR A 65 20.01 4.69 10.25
CA THR A 65 20.48 4.66 8.86
C THR A 65 20.24 6.01 8.18
N PRO A 66 20.96 6.34 7.10
CA PRO A 66 20.67 7.54 6.29
C PRO A 66 19.45 7.37 5.37
N LEU A 67 18.74 6.23 5.45
CA LEU A 67 17.63 5.91 4.57
C LEU A 67 16.37 6.66 4.98
N TYR A 68 15.56 7.03 3.99
CA TYR A 68 14.20 7.49 4.21
C TYR A 68 13.31 6.29 4.54
N ALA A 69 12.50 6.43 5.58
CA ALA A 69 11.51 5.42 5.98
C ALA A 69 10.09 6.02 5.98
N GLN A 70 9.13 5.31 5.41
CA GLN A 70 7.72 5.70 5.36
C GLN A 70 6.85 4.58 5.91
N GLY A 71 5.83 4.94 6.70
CA GLY A 71 4.80 4.03 7.18
C GLY A 71 3.40 4.54 6.93
N TYR A 72 2.51 3.67 6.47
CA TYR A 72 1.07 3.90 6.43
C TYR A 72 0.34 2.70 7.01
N PHE A 73 -0.72 2.92 7.77
CA PHE A 73 -1.38 1.87 8.56
C PHE A 73 -2.87 1.87 8.26
N VAL A 74 -3.34 0.78 7.66
CA VAL A 74 -4.75 0.53 7.39
C VAL A 74 -5.32 -0.26 8.56
N TYR A 75 -6.43 0.23 9.11
CA TYR A 75 -7.17 -0.43 10.19
C TYR A 75 -8.59 -0.72 9.70
N ASP A 76 -9.15 -1.83 10.17
CA ASP A 76 -10.59 -2.04 10.11
C ASP A 76 -11.32 -1.00 10.99
N SER A 77 -12.55 -0.68 10.62
CA SER A 77 -13.53 0.04 11.43
C SER A 77 -13.77 -0.61 12.81
N LYS A 78 -13.56 -1.93 12.92
CA LYS A 78 -13.71 -2.68 14.17
C LYS A 78 -12.60 -2.33 15.16
N LYS A 79 -13.00 -1.94 16.38
CA LYS A 79 -12.10 -1.55 17.47
C LYS A 79 -11.10 -2.64 17.88
N ALA A 80 -11.46 -3.92 17.76
CA ALA A 80 -10.60 -5.05 18.07
C ALA A 80 -10.92 -6.25 17.17
N GLY A 81 -9.94 -7.12 16.95
CA GLY A 81 -10.12 -8.34 16.14
C GLY A 81 -10.30 -8.11 14.63
N GLY A 82 -10.20 -6.87 14.17
CA GLY A 82 -10.20 -6.52 12.75
C GLY A 82 -8.84 -6.73 12.09
N LEU A 83 -8.80 -6.74 10.76
CA LEU A 83 -7.55 -6.77 10.01
C LEU A 83 -6.81 -5.44 10.16
N THR A 84 -5.49 -5.52 10.29
CA THR A 84 -4.59 -4.38 10.11
C THR A 84 -3.58 -4.71 9.02
N VAL A 85 -3.28 -3.73 8.18
CA VAL A 85 -2.23 -3.84 7.15
C VAL A 85 -1.29 -2.66 7.29
N SER A 86 -0.05 -2.94 7.68
CA SER A 86 1.02 -1.94 7.74
C SER A 86 1.78 -1.94 6.42
N HIS A 87 1.85 -0.78 5.78
CA HIS A 87 2.65 -0.53 4.59
C HIS A 87 3.94 0.17 5.01
N LEU A 88 5.08 -0.46 4.72
CA LEU A 88 6.41 0.06 5.00
C LEU A 88 7.14 0.32 3.69
N ARG A 89 7.83 1.45 3.58
CA ARG A 89 8.81 1.70 2.53
C ARG A 89 10.13 2.17 3.11
N VAL A 90 11.23 1.73 2.52
CA VAL A 90 12.58 2.22 2.79
C VAL A 90 13.23 2.61 1.47
N SER A 91 13.92 3.74 1.42
CA SER A 91 14.59 4.21 0.20
C SER A 91 15.82 5.04 0.51
N GLU A 92 16.79 5.04 -0.40
CA GLU A 92 17.90 6.01 -0.40
C GLU A 92 17.44 7.41 -0.81
N GLN A 93 16.29 7.53 -1.49
CA GLN A 93 15.71 8.80 -1.94
C GLN A 93 14.47 9.18 -1.13
N PRO A 94 14.10 10.48 -1.09
CA PRO A 94 12.85 10.91 -0.47
C PRO A 94 11.62 10.15 -1.00
N ILE A 95 10.79 9.66 -0.08
CA ILE A 95 9.63 8.83 -0.42
C ILE A 95 8.39 9.71 -0.59
N ASN A 96 7.98 9.93 -1.84
CA ASN A 96 6.78 10.69 -2.21
C ASN A 96 5.56 9.79 -2.53
N SER A 97 5.67 8.48 -2.29
CA SER A 97 4.63 7.50 -2.60
C SER A 97 3.47 7.55 -1.61
N ALA A 98 2.59 8.55 -1.73
CA ALA A 98 1.40 8.71 -0.90
C ALA A 98 0.22 7.79 -1.33
N TYR A 99 0.53 6.52 -1.61
CA TYR A 99 -0.41 5.47 -2.00
C TYR A 99 -0.02 4.13 -1.37
N LEU A 100 -0.96 3.18 -1.33
CA LEU A 100 -0.72 1.85 -0.75
C LEU A 100 0.31 1.06 -1.56
N VAL A 101 1.12 0.25 -0.88
CA VAL A 101 2.02 -0.71 -1.56
C VAL A 101 1.15 -1.75 -2.29
N SER A 102 1.35 -1.86 -3.61
CA SER A 102 0.64 -2.81 -4.48
C SER A 102 1.43 -4.09 -4.72
N GLN A 103 2.76 -3.99 -4.77
CA GLN A 103 3.72 -5.06 -5.02
C GLN A 103 4.88 -4.94 -4.03
N ALA A 104 5.00 -5.87 -3.09
CA ALA A 104 5.93 -5.84 -1.98
C ALA A 104 7.10 -6.81 -2.19
N ASP A 105 8.27 -6.42 -1.70
CA ASP A 105 9.45 -7.28 -1.59
C ASP A 105 9.32 -8.25 -0.40
N PHE A 106 8.52 -7.87 0.61
CA PHE A 106 8.29 -8.69 1.79
C PHE A 106 6.83 -8.64 2.23
N VAL A 107 6.27 -9.80 2.57
CA VAL A 107 4.93 -9.92 3.16
C VAL A 107 5.01 -10.71 4.46
N GLY A 108 4.77 -10.05 5.58
CA GLY A 108 4.64 -10.66 6.90
C GLY A 108 3.18 -10.97 7.21
N CYS A 109 2.89 -12.22 7.57
CA CYS A 109 1.59 -12.63 8.08
C CYS A 109 1.73 -13.02 9.56
N HIS A 110 1.09 -12.28 10.46
CA HIS A 110 1.21 -12.51 11.90
C HIS A 110 0.03 -13.34 12.47
N GLN A 111 -0.91 -13.75 11.63
CA GLN A 111 -2.07 -14.55 12.02
C GLN A 111 -2.34 -15.63 10.98
N LEU A 112 -2.17 -16.91 11.36
CA LEU A 112 -2.33 -18.04 10.43
C LEU A 112 -3.70 -18.04 9.72
N GLN A 113 -4.77 -17.66 10.43
CA GLN A 113 -6.12 -17.59 9.86
C GLN A 113 -6.28 -16.63 8.68
N PHE A 114 -5.30 -15.76 8.42
CA PHE A 114 -5.32 -14.84 7.28
C PHE A 114 -4.84 -15.49 5.98
N ILE A 115 -4.09 -16.58 6.05
CA ILE A 115 -3.57 -17.30 4.88
C ILE A 115 -4.72 -17.73 3.97
N ASP A 116 -5.80 -18.28 4.55
CA ASP A 116 -6.96 -18.76 3.80
C ASP A 116 -7.99 -17.66 3.49
N LYS A 117 -7.86 -16.47 4.11
CA LYS A 117 -8.85 -15.39 4.02
C LYS A 117 -8.45 -14.26 3.10
N TYR A 118 -7.15 -14.03 2.93
CA TYR A 118 -6.63 -12.88 2.19
C TYR A 118 -5.56 -13.32 1.20
N GLN A 119 -5.66 -12.80 -0.02
CA GLN A 119 -4.68 -12.99 -1.09
C GLN A 119 -3.40 -12.17 -0.84
N MET A 120 -2.68 -12.50 0.25
CA MET A 120 -1.45 -11.80 0.65
C MET A 120 -0.30 -12.10 -0.31
N VAL A 121 -0.21 -13.34 -0.79
CA VAL A 121 0.88 -13.81 -1.67
C VAL A 121 0.83 -13.12 -3.04
N GLU A 122 -0.34 -12.74 -3.53
CA GLU A 122 -0.50 -12.01 -4.80
C GLU A 122 0.10 -10.60 -4.75
N ARG A 123 0.41 -10.10 -3.55
CA ARG A 123 1.10 -8.84 -3.35
C ARG A 123 2.61 -8.98 -3.40
N LEU A 124 3.18 -10.19 -3.43
CA LEU A 124 4.63 -10.38 -3.52
C LEU A 124 5.10 -10.15 -4.95
N LYS A 125 6.22 -9.44 -5.09
CA LYS A 125 6.97 -9.42 -6.34
C LYS A 125 7.51 -10.83 -6.64
N PRO A 126 7.70 -11.17 -7.92
CA PRO A 126 8.45 -12.38 -8.28
C PRO A 126 9.88 -12.32 -7.72
N GLY A 127 10.30 -13.38 -7.00
CA GLY A 127 11.60 -13.49 -6.33
C GLY A 127 11.51 -14.38 -5.11
#